data_AF-A0A1F7KGU0-F1
#
_entry.id   AF-A0A1F7KGU0-F1
#
_cell.length_a   1.000
_cell.length_b   1.000
_cell.length_c   1.000
_cell.angle_alpha   90.00
_cell.angle_beta   90.00
_cell.angle_gamma   90.00
#
_symmetry.space_group_name_H-M   'P 1'
#
loop_
_entity.id
_entity.type
_entity.pdbx_description
1 polymer ?
#
loop_
_entity_poly.entity_id
_entity_poly.type
_entity_poly.pdbx_seq_one_letter_code
_entity_poly.pdbx_strand_id
1 'polypeptide(L)'
;METLETKSEKVIEKKAETSKVNQLRGSRKVRLWVIGILMLIVGIMFVFWTKARIALAAIFITLLAAFGLEVSQNDWDLGTLMKTGSFQESKVARDAVGNVLFDKLGNITTDSSRGKTADEYNCDDFSSQPEAQAFFEKVGGVGNDVNRLDGNKDGEACESLPKTAK
;
A
#
# COMPACT_ATOMS: atom_id res chain seq x y z
N MET A 1 16.24 -20.32 38.49
CA MET A 1 14.91 -19.94 37.94
C MET A 1 14.88 -18.50 37.39
N GLU A 2 16.00 -17.76 37.35
CA GLU A 2 16.08 -16.34 36.92
C GLU A 2 16.23 -16.09 35.40
N THR A 3 16.38 -17.11 34.56
CA THR A 3 16.80 -16.92 33.14
C THR A 3 15.65 -16.87 32.12
N LEU A 4 14.41 -17.14 32.52
CA LEU A 4 13.25 -17.13 31.61
C LEU A 4 12.53 -15.78 31.57
N GLU A 5 12.47 -15.06 32.69
CA GLU A 5 11.79 -13.75 32.76
C GLU A 5 12.56 -12.69 31.97
N THR A 6 13.89 -12.65 32.07
CA THR A 6 14.74 -11.68 31.36
C THR A 6 14.70 -11.85 29.84
N LYS A 7 14.47 -13.08 29.34
CA LYS A 7 14.33 -13.34 27.90
C LYS A 7 12.98 -12.88 27.38
N SER A 8 11.92 -13.09 28.15
CA SER A 8 10.57 -12.63 27.81
C SER A 8 10.51 -11.10 27.77
N GLU A 9 11.07 -10.43 28.79
CA GLU A 9 11.08 -8.96 28.89
C GLU A 9 11.85 -8.31 27.74
N LYS A 10 13.05 -8.83 27.39
CA LYS A 10 13.83 -8.35 26.24
C LYS A 10 13.13 -8.59 24.90
N VAL A 11 12.39 -9.70 24.76
CA VAL A 11 11.60 -9.97 23.55
C VAL A 11 10.42 -9.01 23.44
N ILE A 12 9.73 -8.73 24.55
CA ILE A 12 8.60 -7.80 24.59
C ILE A 12 9.08 -6.37 24.34
N GLU A 13 10.18 -5.94 24.95
CA GLU A 13 10.79 -4.63 24.73
C GLU A 13 11.22 -4.43 23.28
N LYS A 14 11.92 -5.41 22.69
CA LYS A 14 12.35 -5.35 21.30
C LYS A 14 11.16 -5.39 20.32
N LYS A 15 10.10 -6.14 20.63
CA LYS A 15 8.86 -6.19 19.83
C LYS A 15 8.09 -4.87 19.94
N ALA A 16 8.05 -4.26 21.12
CA ALA A 16 7.42 -2.96 21.36
C ALA A 16 8.20 -1.81 20.70
N GLU A 17 9.53 -1.83 20.74
CA GLU A 17 10.39 -0.86 20.07
C GLU A 17 10.26 -0.97 18.55
N THR A 18 10.34 -2.18 18.01
CA THR A 18 10.14 -2.43 16.57
C THR A 18 8.74 -2.02 16.12
N SER A 19 7.71 -2.31 16.93
CA SER A 19 6.32 -1.89 16.66
C SER A 19 6.18 -0.37 16.64
N LYS A 20 6.75 0.34 17.64
CA LYS A 20 6.72 1.81 17.70
C LYS A 20 7.48 2.46 16.55
N VAL A 21 8.66 1.96 16.20
CA VAL A 21 9.46 2.47 15.08
C VAL A 21 8.74 2.23 13.74
N ASN A 22 8.11 1.06 13.56
CA ASN A 22 7.33 0.77 12.36
C ASN A 22 6.08 1.64 12.27
N GLN A 23 5.39 1.91 13.39
CA GLN A 23 4.28 2.86 13.44
C GLN A 23 4.72 4.30 13.15
N LEU A 24 5.91 4.71 13.61
CA LEU A 24 6.48 6.02 13.32
C LEU A 24 6.86 6.17 11.83
N ARG A 25 7.49 5.15 11.23
CA ARG A 25 7.87 5.13 9.81
C ARG A 25 6.67 5.03 8.87
N GLY A 26 5.59 4.36 9.28
CA GLY A 26 4.36 4.25 8.50
C GLY A 26 3.54 5.54 8.46
N SER A 27 3.82 6.51 9.33
CA SER A 27 3.03 7.74 9.36
C SER A 27 3.44 8.72 8.26
N ARG A 28 2.49 9.04 7.38
CA ARG A 28 2.62 10.00 6.27
C ARG A 28 3.18 11.35 6.73
N LYS A 29 2.68 11.84 7.88
CA LYS A 29 3.12 13.11 8.46
C LYS A 29 4.61 13.08 8.79
N VAL A 30 5.12 11.99 9.37
CA VAL A 30 6.55 11.86 9.69
C VAL A 30 7.38 11.79 8.42
N ARG A 31 6.97 11.02 7.40
CA ARG A 31 7.67 10.97 6.11
C ARG A 31 7.79 12.35 5.45
N LEU A 32 6.69 13.10 5.40
CA LEU A 32 6.68 14.47 4.87
C LEU A 32 7.57 15.42 5.69
N TRP A 33 7.53 15.33 7.02
CA TRP A 33 8.42 16.11 7.90
C TRP A 33 9.89 15.78 7.67
N VAL A 34 10.24 14.50 7.54
CA VAL A 34 11.61 14.05 7.28
C VAL A 34 12.11 14.56 5.92
N ILE A 35 11.31 14.42 4.86
CA ILE A 35 11.68 14.94 3.52
C ILE A 35 11.83 16.46 3.55
N GLY A 36 10.92 17.17 4.22
CA GLY A 36 10.99 18.63 4.37
C GLY A 36 12.24 19.10 5.11
N ILE A 37 12.62 18.43 6.19
CA ILE A 37 13.86 18.72 6.94
C ILE A 37 15.09 18.44 6.06
N LEU A 38 15.12 17.34 5.34
CA LEU A 38 16.23 17.01 4.42
C LEU A 38 16.38 18.05 3.31
N MET A 39 15.28 18.49 2.70
CA MET A 39 15.31 19.56 1.70
C MET A 39 15.85 20.88 2.26
N LEU A 40 15.47 21.23 3.49
CA LEU A 40 15.96 22.44 4.16
C LEU A 40 17.47 22.36 4.43
N ILE A 41 17.96 21.22 4.91
CA ILE A 41 19.40 20.98 5.12
C ILE A 41 20.16 21.09 3.79
N VAL A 42 19.68 20.42 2.74
CA VAL A 42 20.31 20.47 1.40
C VAL A 42 20.30 21.89 0.84
N GLY A 43 19.21 22.65 1.03
CA GLY A 43 19.11 24.06 0.65
C GLY A 43 20.13 24.95 1.36
N ILE A 44 20.33 24.77 2.67
CA ILE A 44 21.38 25.46 3.42
C ILE A 44 22.77 25.07 2.89
N MET A 45 23.03 23.77 2.72
CA MET A 45 24.31 23.28 2.17
C MET A 45 24.59 23.84 0.78
N PHE A 46 23.57 24.06 -0.04
CA PHE A 46 23.70 24.63 -1.39
C PHE A 46 24.21 26.07 -1.38
N VAL A 47 23.80 26.87 -0.38
CA VAL A 47 24.25 28.26 -0.20
C VAL A 47 25.73 28.28 0.22
N PHE A 48 26.10 27.46 1.21
CA PHE A 48 27.45 27.46 1.80
C PHE A 48 28.50 26.69 0.99
N TRP A 49 28.12 25.67 0.22
CA TRP A 49 29.06 24.77 -0.45
C TRP A 49 29.03 24.94 -1.98
N THR A 50 29.61 26.05 -2.44
CA THR A 50 29.66 26.46 -3.87
C THR A 50 30.24 25.40 -4.80
N LYS A 51 31.29 24.70 -4.37
CA LYS A 51 31.97 23.66 -5.15
C LYS A 51 31.13 22.39 -5.35
N ALA A 52 30.20 22.12 -4.44
CA ALA A 52 29.33 20.93 -4.49
C ALA A 52 27.95 21.23 -5.09
N ARG A 53 27.67 22.46 -5.55
CA ARG A 53 26.34 22.90 -5.99
C ARG A 53 25.69 22.02 -7.05
N ILE A 54 26.46 21.53 -8.03
CA ILE A 54 25.90 20.67 -9.08
C ILE A 54 25.39 19.34 -8.50
N ALA A 55 26.19 18.70 -7.63
CA ALA A 55 25.78 17.47 -6.96
C ALA A 55 24.60 17.70 -6.01
N LEU A 56 24.62 18.81 -5.25
CA LEU A 56 23.52 19.18 -4.36
C LEU A 56 22.23 19.50 -5.13
N ALA A 57 22.32 20.13 -6.31
CA ALA A 57 21.17 20.36 -7.18
C ALA A 57 20.56 19.05 -7.69
N ALA A 58 21.39 18.10 -8.11
CA ALA A 58 20.91 16.78 -8.53
C ALA A 58 20.18 16.05 -7.39
N ILE A 59 20.76 16.03 -6.19
CA ILE A 59 20.13 15.45 -4.99
C ILE A 59 18.81 16.17 -4.67
N PHE A 60 18.80 17.50 -4.73
CA PHE A 60 17.60 18.29 -4.46
C PHE A 60 16.47 17.98 -5.46
N ILE A 61 16.78 17.83 -6.74
CA ILE A 61 15.80 17.42 -7.76
C ILE A 61 15.25 16.02 -7.45
N THR A 62 16.10 15.06 -7.07
CA THR A 62 15.66 13.73 -6.67
C THR A 62 14.75 13.78 -5.44
N LEU A 63 15.08 14.60 -4.44
CA LEU A 63 14.25 14.79 -3.25
C LEU A 63 12.90 15.45 -3.59
N LEU A 64 12.88 16.44 -4.50
CA LEU A 64 11.63 17.04 -4.97
C LEU A 64 10.73 16.03 -5.69
N ALA A 65 11.31 15.15 -6.52
CA ALA A 65 10.56 14.07 -7.15
C ALA A 65 9.95 13.13 -6.09
N ALA A 66 10.74 12.73 -5.10
CA ALA A 66 10.26 11.90 -3.98
C ALA A 66 9.16 12.61 -3.17
N PHE A 67 9.33 13.90 -2.89
CA PHE A 67 8.31 14.72 -2.21
C PHE A 67 7.02 14.81 -3.03
N GLY A 68 7.12 15.01 -4.34
CA GLY A 68 5.97 15.06 -5.24
C GLY A 68 5.17 13.75 -5.24
N LEU A 69 5.86 12.61 -5.31
CA LEU A 69 5.23 11.30 -5.20
C LEU A 69 4.55 11.12 -3.83
N GLU A 70 5.22 11.51 -2.75
CA GLU A 70 4.71 11.40 -1.38
C GLU A 70 3.45 12.23 -1.12
N VAL A 71 3.43 13.48 -1.59
CA VAL A 71 2.28 14.39 -1.43
C VAL A 71 1.09 13.92 -2.27
N SER A 72 1.35 13.41 -3.47
CA SER A 72 0.30 13.08 -4.43
C SER A 72 -0.58 11.89 -4.03
N GLN A 73 -0.15 11.04 -3.08
CA GLN A 73 -0.85 9.82 -2.63
C GLN A 73 -1.28 8.87 -3.76
N ASN A 74 -0.74 9.07 -4.96
CA ASN A 74 -1.06 8.26 -6.12
C ASN A 74 0.01 7.20 -6.25
N ASP A 75 -0.42 5.95 -6.29
CA ASP A 75 0.39 4.87 -6.78
C ASP A 75 0.20 4.76 -8.30
N TRP A 76 1.27 4.46 -9.00
CA TRP A 76 1.25 4.31 -10.45
C TRP A 76 1.48 2.85 -10.75
N ASP A 77 0.44 2.16 -11.21
CA ASP A 77 0.55 0.76 -11.61
C ASP A 77 1.40 0.68 -12.89
N LEU A 78 2.67 0.30 -12.71
CA LEU A 78 3.64 0.14 -13.79
C LEU A 78 3.22 -0.95 -14.78
N GLY A 79 2.47 -1.97 -14.34
CA GLY A 79 1.96 -3.01 -15.22
C GLY A 79 0.88 -2.47 -16.15
N THR A 80 -0.05 -1.69 -15.62
CA THR A 80 -1.09 -1.01 -16.42
C THR A 80 -0.48 0.04 -17.34
N LEU A 81 0.53 0.78 -16.88
CA LEU A 81 1.22 1.80 -17.69
C LEU A 81 1.97 1.16 -18.86
N MET A 82 2.66 0.04 -18.63
CA MET A 82 3.38 -0.67 -19.67
C MET A 82 2.44 -1.31 -20.71
N LYS A 83 1.21 -1.68 -20.32
CA LYS A 83 0.22 -2.27 -21.24
C LYS A 83 -0.53 -1.22 -22.06
N THR A 84 -0.91 -0.10 -21.42
CA THR A 84 -1.83 0.88 -22.00
C THR A 84 -1.14 2.15 -22.47
N GLY A 85 0.06 2.45 -21.94
CA GLY A 85 0.72 3.74 -22.11
C GLY A 85 0.00 4.91 -21.44
N SER A 86 -1.09 4.65 -20.69
CA SER A 86 -1.96 5.68 -20.12
C SER A 86 -1.68 5.90 -18.64
N PHE A 87 -1.22 7.10 -18.31
CA PHE A 87 -1.05 7.55 -16.94
C PHE A 87 -2.41 7.62 -16.21
N GLN A 88 -3.48 8.06 -16.87
CA GLN A 88 -4.79 8.18 -16.22
C GLN A 88 -5.36 6.82 -15.78
N GLU A 89 -5.16 5.77 -16.58
CA GLU A 89 -5.61 4.41 -16.24
C GLU A 89 -4.71 3.73 -15.20
N SER A 90 -3.43 4.11 -15.16
CA SER A 90 -2.46 3.55 -14.22
C SER A 90 -2.53 4.18 -12.83
N LYS A 91 -3.41 5.16 -12.62
CA LYS A 91 -3.52 5.88 -11.36
C LYS A 91 -4.30 5.06 -10.34
N VAL A 92 -3.63 4.61 -9.30
CA VAL A 92 -4.20 3.88 -8.16
C VAL A 92 -4.18 4.80 -6.95
N ALA A 93 -5.32 4.97 -6.28
CA ALA A 93 -5.41 5.83 -5.11
C ALA A 93 -5.37 4.99 -3.82
N ARG A 94 -4.72 5.54 -2.78
CA ARG A 94 -4.61 4.92 -1.45
C ARG A 94 -5.47 5.64 -0.42
N ASP A 95 -5.86 4.91 0.61
CA ASP A 95 -6.44 5.49 1.82
C ASP A 95 -5.39 6.22 2.69
N ALA A 96 -5.82 6.72 3.86
CA ALA A 96 -4.96 7.42 4.80
C ALA A 96 -3.81 6.55 5.37
N VAL A 97 -3.96 5.23 5.33
CA VAL A 97 -3.04 4.23 5.87
C VAL A 97 -2.09 3.69 4.79
N GLY A 98 -2.43 3.87 3.50
CA GLY A 98 -1.63 3.46 2.36
C GLY A 98 -2.14 2.19 1.66
N ASN A 99 -3.33 1.72 2.02
CA ASN A 99 -3.94 0.55 1.41
C ASN A 99 -4.74 0.94 0.16
N VAL A 100 -4.80 0.02 -0.80
CA VAL A 100 -5.65 0.12 -1.98
C VAL A 100 -7.01 -0.48 -1.63
N LEU A 101 -8.08 0.30 -1.81
CA LEU A 101 -9.44 -0.18 -1.60
C LEU A 101 -10.00 -0.68 -2.92
N PHE A 102 -10.71 -1.79 -2.87
CA PHE A 102 -11.43 -2.38 -4.00
C PHE A 102 -12.92 -2.25 -3.71
N ASP A 103 -13.73 -2.02 -4.74
CA ASP A 103 -15.18 -2.18 -4.65
C ASP A 103 -15.55 -3.67 -4.84
N LYS A 104 -16.85 -4.00 -4.70
CA LYS A 104 -17.36 -5.37 -4.91
C LYS A 104 -17.09 -5.92 -6.32
N LEU A 105 -16.79 -5.07 -7.30
CA LEU A 105 -16.47 -5.44 -8.67
C LEU A 105 -14.94 -5.54 -8.90
N GLY A 106 -14.14 -5.44 -7.83
CA GLY A 106 -12.69 -5.48 -7.85
C GLY A 106 -12.06 -4.26 -8.52
N ASN A 107 -12.79 -3.15 -8.72
CA ASN A 107 -12.20 -1.89 -9.16
C ASN A 107 -11.57 -1.16 -7.99
N ILE A 108 -10.48 -0.47 -8.24
CA ILE A 108 -9.87 0.42 -7.25
C ILE A 108 -10.82 1.59 -6.98
N THR A 109 -11.12 1.85 -5.71
CA THR A 109 -11.95 2.96 -5.26
C THR A 109 -11.23 3.79 -4.19
N THR A 110 -11.58 5.06 -4.09
CA THR A 110 -11.13 5.95 -2.99
C THR A 110 -12.15 6.08 -1.88
N ASP A 111 -13.34 5.51 -2.07
CA ASP A 111 -14.47 5.64 -1.17
C ASP A 111 -14.51 4.47 -0.19
N SER A 112 -14.09 4.72 1.06
CA SER A 112 -14.11 3.73 2.14
C SER A 112 -15.51 3.29 2.56
N SER A 113 -16.57 3.96 2.11
CA SER A 113 -17.95 3.51 2.34
C SER A 113 -18.43 2.50 1.28
N ARG A 114 -17.75 2.44 0.13
CA ARG A 114 -18.12 1.58 -1.01
C ARG A 114 -17.09 0.50 -1.32
N GLY A 115 -15.92 0.57 -0.71
CA GLY A 115 -14.85 -0.40 -0.91
C GLY A 115 -14.08 -0.71 0.36
N LYS A 116 -13.51 -1.92 0.38
CA LYS A 116 -12.68 -2.44 1.45
C LYS A 116 -11.30 -2.80 0.90
N THR A 117 -10.35 -3.10 1.76
CA THR A 117 -9.08 -3.66 1.29
C THR A 117 -9.30 -5.05 0.72
N ALA A 118 -8.40 -5.48 -0.18
CA ALA A 118 -8.49 -6.78 -0.82
C ALA A 118 -8.56 -7.94 0.17
N ASP A 119 -8.09 -7.76 1.41
CA ASP A 119 -8.04 -8.75 2.48
C ASP A 119 -9.28 -8.75 3.42
N GLU A 120 -10.31 -7.96 3.10
CA GLU A 120 -11.54 -7.82 3.91
C GLU A 120 -12.81 -8.33 3.20
N TYR A 121 -12.67 -8.94 2.02
CA TYR A 121 -13.76 -9.45 1.20
C TYR A 121 -13.99 -10.95 1.41
N ASN A 122 -15.21 -11.33 1.77
CA ASN A 122 -15.59 -12.73 2.03
C ASN A 122 -16.67 -13.18 1.05
N CYS A 123 -16.97 -14.47 0.98
CA CYS A 123 -18.07 -14.98 0.15
C CYS A 123 -19.43 -14.35 0.50
N ASP A 124 -19.64 -13.95 1.76
CA ASP A 124 -20.87 -13.28 2.21
C ASP A 124 -21.03 -11.85 1.66
N ASP A 125 -19.95 -11.24 1.14
CA ASP A 125 -20.02 -9.90 0.53
C ASP A 125 -20.63 -9.92 -0.88
N PHE A 126 -20.76 -11.11 -1.49
CA PHE A 126 -21.21 -11.31 -2.87
C PHE A 126 -22.57 -11.99 -2.91
N SER A 127 -23.36 -11.59 -3.90
CA SER A 127 -24.73 -12.08 -4.08
C SER A 127 -24.77 -13.38 -4.87
N SER A 128 -23.74 -13.62 -5.69
CA SER A 128 -23.65 -14.74 -6.62
C SER A 128 -22.21 -15.17 -6.85
N GLN A 129 -22.03 -16.44 -7.22
CA GLN A 129 -20.72 -17.00 -7.52
C GLN A 129 -20.01 -16.26 -8.67
N PRO A 130 -20.68 -15.87 -9.78
CA PRO A 130 -20.02 -15.09 -10.83
C PRO A 130 -19.52 -13.72 -10.39
N GLU A 131 -20.21 -13.07 -9.44
CA GLU A 131 -19.78 -11.79 -8.88
C GLU A 131 -18.50 -11.97 -8.04
N ALA A 132 -18.48 -12.99 -7.19
CA ALA A 132 -17.29 -13.35 -6.39
C ALA A 132 -16.10 -13.77 -7.29
N GLN A 133 -16.36 -14.54 -8.34
CA GLN A 133 -15.36 -14.99 -9.30
C GLN A 133 -14.70 -13.81 -10.00
N ALA A 134 -15.48 -12.84 -10.48
CA ALA A 134 -14.96 -11.66 -11.16
C ALA A 134 -14.08 -10.81 -10.23
N PHE A 135 -14.46 -10.67 -8.96
CA PHE A 135 -13.62 -10.02 -7.96
C PHE A 135 -12.31 -10.80 -7.73
N PHE A 136 -12.41 -12.10 -7.51
CA PHE A 136 -11.27 -12.99 -7.25
C PHE A 136 -10.21 -12.91 -8.34
N GLU A 137 -10.61 -13.08 -9.61
CA GLU A 137 -9.69 -13.05 -10.75
C GLU A 137 -8.99 -11.70 -10.90
N LYS A 138 -9.68 -10.61 -10.57
CA LYS A 138 -9.19 -9.25 -10.77
C LYS A 138 -8.21 -8.79 -9.70
N VAL A 139 -8.40 -9.24 -8.47
CA VAL A 139 -7.62 -8.79 -7.30
C VAL A 139 -6.42 -9.70 -7.03
N GLY A 140 -6.39 -10.91 -7.57
CA GLY A 140 -5.23 -11.78 -7.41
C GLY A 140 -5.34 -13.22 -7.90
N GLY A 141 -6.57 -13.75 -7.96
CA GLY A 141 -6.85 -15.14 -8.27
C GLY A 141 -6.11 -16.11 -7.34
N VAL A 142 -5.90 -17.35 -7.80
CA VAL A 142 -5.23 -18.43 -7.05
C VAL A 142 -3.83 -18.02 -6.54
N GLY A 143 -3.14 -17.16 -7.29
CA GLY A 143 -1.79 -16.69 -6.95
C GLY A 143 -1.76 -15.71 -5.76
N ASN A 144 -2.88 -15.05 -5.46
CA ASN A 144 -2.98 -14.06 -4.39
C ASN A 144 -4.38 -14.07 -3.75
N ASP A 145 -4.81 -15.26 -3.32
CA ASP A 145 -6.07 -15.47 -2.60
C ASP A 145 -5.93 -15.16 -1.10
N VAL A 146 -5.88 -13.86 -0.78
CA VAL A 146 -5.66 -13.41 0.60
C VAL A 146 -6.84 -13.80 1.51
N ASN A 147 -8.06 -13.84 0.97
CA ASN A 147 -9.28 -14.10 1.76
C ASN A 147 -9.78 -15.53 1.71
N ARG A 148 -9.06 -16.41 1.02
CA ARG A 148 -9.50 -17.79 0.82
C ARG A 148 -10.89 -17.85 0.18
N LEU A 149 -11.15 -16.95 -0.77
CA LEU A 149 -12.36 -17.01 -1.59
C LEU A 149 -12.41 -18.32 -2.36
N ASP A 150 -11.24 -18.86 -2.71
CA ASP A 150 -11.03 -20.19 -3.29
C ASP A 150 -10.28 -21.07 -2.28
N GLY A 151 -11.04 -21.64 -1.34
CA GLY A 151 -10.48 -22.38 -0.21
C GLY A 151 -9.72 -23.65 -0.59
N ASN A 152 -10.07 -24.26 -1.73
CA ASN A 152 -9.53 -25.48 -2.34
C ASN A 152 -8.44 -25.19 -3.38
N LYS A 153 -8.30 -23.95 -3.83
CA LYS A 153 -7.29 -23.47 -4.78
C LYS A 153 -7.42 -24.09 -6.18
N ASP A 154 -8.64 -24.37 -6.61
CA ASP A 154 -8.90 -24.93 -7.94
C ASP A 154 -9.26 -23.86 -9.00
N GLY A 155 -9.31 -22.60 -8.60
CA GLY A 155 -9.62 -21.46 -9.45
C GLY A 155 -11.07 -21.01 -9.40
N GLU A 156 -11.95 -21.70 -8.66
CA GLU A 156 -13.35 -21.33 -8.49
C GLU A 156 -13.59 -20.70 -7.11
N ALA A 157 -13.85 -19.39 -7.09
CA ALA A 157 -14.17 -18.67 -5.87
C ALA A 157 -15.63 -18.90 -5.43
N CYS A 158 -15.83 -19.07 -4.13
CA CYS A 158 -17.14 -19.08 -3.46
C CYS A 158 -18.17 -19.99 -4.13
N GLU A 159 -17.80 -21.23 -4.46
CA GLU A 159 -18.64 -22.23 -5.12
C GLU A 159 -20.00 -22.48 -4.42
N SER A 160 -20.09 -22.17 -3.11
CA SER A 160 -21.32 -22.29 -2.33
C SER A 160 -22.38 -21.24 -2.68
N LEU A 161 -22.03 -20.18 -3.41
CA LEU A 161 -22.95 -19.12 -3.80
C LEU A 161 -23.82 -19.52 -5.02
N PRO A 162 -24.97 -18.87 -5.22
CA PRO A 162 -25.82 -19.11 -6.38
C PRO A 162 -25.08 -18.81 -7.70
N LYS A 163 -25.21 -19.70 -8.70
CA LYS A 163 -24.60 -19.52 -10.04
C LYS A 163 -25.32 -18.48 -10.92
N THR A 164 -26.34 -17.81 -10.40
CA THR A 164 -27.14 -16.82 -11.14
C THR A 164 -27.38 -15.62 -10.25
N ALA A 165 -26.92 -14.44 -10.70
CA ALA A 165 -27.28 -13.17 -10.07
C ALA A 165 -28.79 -12.96 -10.21
N LYS A 166 -29.45 -12.62 -9.09
CA LYS A 166 -30.90 -12.40 -9.05
C LYS A 166 -31.25 -10.96 -9.39
#